data_AF-A0A944I8V5-F1
#
_entry.id   AF-A0A944I8V5-F1
#
_cell.length_a   1.000
_cell.length_b   1.000
_cell.length_c   1.000
_cell.angle_alpha   90.00
_cell.angle_beta   90.00
_cell.angle_gamma   90.00
#
_symmetry.space_group_name_H-M   'P 1'
#
loop_
_entity.id
_entity.type
_entity.pdbx_description
1 polymer ?
#
loop_
_entity_poly.entity_id
_entity_poly.type
_entity_poly.pdbx_seq_one_letter_code
_entity_poly.pdbx_strand_id
1 'polypeptide(L)'
;MEAAVTTCYRHPKYETYVSCTRCERFICPDCMREAAVGHQCPECVKEGHKSVRQARTVFGGTVAGAAAPVVTYALIALNVLAYLAELARPDLVDRFGMIGWAVMGPENGGDPDRGYPEQTLVGVAEGEWYRLFTGAFLHLLPTGGGFGIMHIIMNMFCLWNVGRTVEDQLGRARYAGLYLLSALGGSVLVYLIAPHTLVVGASGAVFGVSASYYVLCRRLGRDMQAVNRFMAGLMIWMVVSALFASWQAHLGGLLTGALVSLALAYAPRKSRTAIQVASGAGVLVLLVALVLMKTSALTAVGA
;
A
#
# COMPACT_ATOMS: atom_id res chain seq x y z
N MET A 1 3.97 58.91 -33.91
CA MET A 1 4.04 57.52 -34.38
C MET A 1 3.05 56.73 -33.55
N GLU A 2 1.94 56.32 -34.16
CA GLU A 2 0.96 55.44 -33.52
C GLU A 2 1.60 54.05 -33.40
N ALA A 3 1.70 53.52 -32.18
CA ALA A 3 2.31 52.21 -31.96
C ALA A 3 1.46 51.15 -32.65
N ALA A 4 2.08 50.26 -33.43
CA ALA A 4 1.36 49.16 -34.09
C ALA A 4 0.61 48.33 -33.03
N VAL A 5 -0.68 48.09 -33.26
CA VAL A 5 -1.52 47.31 -32.35
C VAL A 5 -0.99 45.88 -32.28
N THR A 6 -0.64 45.44 -31.07
CA THR A 6 -0.14 44.08 -30.82
C THR A 6 -1.25 43.19 -30.29
N THR A 7 -1.32 41.95 -30.77
CA THR A 7 -2.37 40.98 -30.41
C THR A 7 -1.80 39.80 -29.63
N CYS A 8 -2.62 39.18 -28.79
CA CYS A 8 -2.21 37.98 -28.03
C CYS A 8 -1.82 36.82 -28.96
N TYR A 9 -0.68 36.16 -28.68
CA TYR A 9 -0.18 35.05 -29.50
C TYR A 9 -1.14 33.84 -29.58
N ARG A 10 -2.00 33.65 -28.57
CA ARG A 10 -2.97 32.56 -28.50
C ARG A 10 -4.38 32.98 -28.90
N HIS A 11 -4.73 34.25 -28.68
CA HIS A 11 -6.04 34.81 -29.00
C HIS A 11 -5.88 36.08 -29.86
N PRO A 12 -5.71 35.95 -31.18
CA PRO A 12 -5.39 37.09 -32.07
C PRO A 12 -6.45 38.19 -32.09
N LYS A 13 -7.69 37.89 -31.66
CA LYS A 13 -8.79 38.86 -31.57
C LYS A 13 -8.64 39.86 -30.41
N TYR A 14 -7.72 39.63 -29.48
CA TYR A 14 -7.52 40.50 -28.32
C TYR A 14 -6.25 41.33 -28.49
N GLU A 15 -6.42 42.65 -28.53
CA GLU A 15 -5.34 43.62 -28.45
C GLU A 15 -4.75 43.62 -27.04
N THR A 16 -3.42 43.64 -26.96
CA THR A 16 -2.70 43.66 -25.68
C THR A 16 -1.30 44.21 -25.86
N TYR A 17 -0.88 45.03 -24.92
CA TYR A 17 0.48 45.58 -24.85
C TYR A 17 1.34 44.88 -23.79
N VAL A 18 0.80 43.86 -23.11
CA VAL A 18 1.53 43.09 -22.10
C VAL A 18 2.26 41.94 -22.79
N SER A 19 3.58 41.89 -22.61
CA SER A 19 4.43 40.80 -23.08
C SER A 19 4.81 39.84 -21.94
N CYS A 20 5.01 38.57 -22.28
CA CYS A 20 5.61 37.61 -21.37
C CYS A 20 7.05 38.01 -21.06
N THR A 21 7.43 38.11 -19.79
CA THR A 21 8.79 38.49 -19.36
C THR A 21 9.89 37.48 -19.72
N ARG A 22 9.51 36.27 -20.17
CA ARG A 22 10.44 35.18 -20.48
C ARG A 22 10.64 34.93 -21.98
N CYS A 23 9.60 35.11 -22.80
CA CYS A 23 9.67 34.85 -24.24
C CYS A 23 9.17 36.02 -25.10
N GLU A 24 8.84 37.15 -24.46
CA GLU A 24 8.46 38.42 -25.07
C GLU A 24 7.19 38.40 -25.94
N ARG A 25 6.53 37.24 -26.10
CA ARG A 25 5.24 37.13 -26.78
C ARG A 25 4.14 37.91 -26.03
N PHE A 26 3.32 38.64 -26.79
CA PHE A 26 2.15 39.38 -26.29
C PHE A 26 1.06 38.44 -25.75
N ILE A 27 0.49 38.75 -24.59
CA ILE A 27 -0.49 37.92 -23.87
C ILE A 27 -1.72 38.72 -23.44
N CYS A 28 -2.91 38.16 -23.62
CA CYS A 28 -4.16 38.73 -23.10
C CYS A 28 -4.34 38.41 -21.60
N PRO A 29 -5.27 39.07 -20.89
CA PRO A 29 -5.56 38.81 -19.47
C PRO A 29 -5.82 37.32 -19.15
N ASP A 30 -6.51 36.58 -20.02
CA ASP A 30 -6.78 35.15 -19.81
C ASP A 30 -5.52 34.27 -19.89
N CYS A 31 -4.55 34.68 -20.70
CA CYS A 31 -3.26 34.02 -20.85
C CYS A 31 -2.21 34.51 -19.85
N MET A 32 -2.50 35.59 -19.14
CA MET A 32 -1.60 36.18 -18.15
C MET A 32 -1.47 35.25 -16.95
N ARG A 33 -0.23 34.96 -16.54
CA ARG A 33 0.07 34.28 -15.28
C ARG A 33 0.99 35.18 -14.47
N GLU A 34 0.62 35.42 -13.22
CA GLU A 34 1.45 36.20 -12.29
C GLU A 34 2.80 35.50 -12.08
N ALA A 35 3.85 36.32 -12.06
CA ALA A 35 5.20 35.90 -11.75
C ALA A 35 5.82 36.88 -10.76
N ALA A 36 6.95 36.50 -10.14
CA ALA A 36 7.66 37.39 -9.21
C ALA A 36 8.07 38.73 -9.84
N VAL A 37 8.28 38.75 -11.17
CA VAL A 37 8.51 39.97 -11.95
C VAL A 37 7.66 39.92 -13.22
N GLY A 38 6.69 40.82 -13.31
CA GLY A 38 5.77 40.96 -14.44
C GLY A 38 4.86 39.74 -14.63
N HIS A 39 4.64 39.36 -15.90
CA HIS A 39 3.74 38.28 -16.25
C HIS A 39 4.39 37.26 -17.19
N GLN A 40 4.00 36.00 -17.05
CA GLN A 40 4.46 34.92 -17.91
C GLN A 40 3.29 34.33 -18.72
N CYS A 41 3.60 33.79 -19.92
CA CYS A 41 2.62 33.07 -20.71
C CYS A 41 2.46 31.62 -20.20
N PRO A 42 1.34 30.94 -20.50
CA PRO A 42 1.08 29.59 -19.98
C PRO A 42 2.11 28.55 -20.42
N GLU A 43 2.68 28.70 -21.61
CA GLU A 43 3.75 27.82 -22.11
C GLU A 43 5.05 28.00 -21.31
N CYS A 44 5.47 29.24 -21.05
CA CYS A 44 6.65 29.54 -20.25
C CYS A 44 6.49 29.08 -18.79
N VAL A 45 5.29 29.19 -18.22
CA VAL A 45 4.98 28.65 -16.89
C VAL A 45 5.00 27.12 -16.91
N LYS A 46 4.35 26.47 -17.89
CA LYS A 46 4.35 25.02 -18.04
C LYS A 46 5.77 24.46 -18.21
N GLU A 47 6.60 25.13 -19.00
CA GLU A 47 8.01 24.75 -19.17
C GLU A 47 8.82 25.01 -17.90
N GLY A 48 8.56 26.13 -17.21
CA GLY A 48 9.10 26.40 -15.88
C GLY A 48 8.79 25.28 -14.89
N HIS A 49 7.55 24.81 -14.84
CA HIS A 49 7.14 23.72 -13.95
C HIS A 49 7.89 22.41 -14.19
N LYS A 50 8.33 22.11 -15.43
CA LYS A 50 9.17 20.95 -15.72
C LYS A 50 10.58 21.09 -15.13
N SER A 51 11.10 22.32 -15.08
CA SER A 51 12.43 22.63 -14.53
C SER A 51 12.45 22.72 -13.00
N VAL A 52 11.28 22.86 -12.34
CA VAL A 52 11.18 22.87 -10.88
C VAL A 52 11.42 21.46 -10.34
N ARG A 53 12.51 21.30 -9.59
CA ARG A 53 12.82 20.06 -8.90
C ARG A 53 11.72 19.75 -7.87
N GLN A 54 11.01 18.64 -8.09
CA GLN A 54 9.99 18.16 -7.16
C GLN A 54 10.60 17.90 -5.78
N ALA A 55 9.96 18.42 -4.72
CA ALA A 55 10.37 18.18 -3.35
C ALA A 55 10.35 16.67 -3.06
N ARG A 56 11.38 16.20 -2.35
CA ARG A 56 11.52 14.78 -1.98
C ARG A 56 11.55 14.61 -0.48
N THR A 57 10.97 13.53 0.01
CA THR A 57 11.04 13.14 1.41
C THR A 57 12.48 12.76 1.77
N VAL A 58 12.76 12.66 3.08
CA VAL A 58 14.07 12.21 3.60
C VAL A 58 14.48 10.85 3.03
N PHE A 59 13.50 10.01 2.65
CA PHE A 59 13.68 8.68 2.08
C PHE A 59 13.57 8.61 0.55
N GLY A 60 13.48 9.77 -0.13
CA GLY A 60 13.49 9.86 -1.59
C GLY A 60 12.11 9.70 -2.26
N GLY A 61 11.05 9.65 -1.47
CA GLY A 61 9.66 9.74 -1.94
C GLY A 61 9.38 11.09 -2.59
N THR A 62 8.49 11.14 -3.57
CA THR A 62 7.95 12.42 -4.06
C THR A 62 7.03 13.00 -2.99
N VAL A 63 7.28 14.23 -2.56
CA VAL A 63 6.32 14.96 -1.71
C VAL A 63 5.21 15.44 -2.64
N ALA A 64 4.05 14.80 -2.59
CA ALA A 64 2.88 15.34 -3.25
C ALA A 64 2.42 16.54 -2.40
N GLY A 65 2.74 17.77 -2.85
CA GLY A 65 2.46 18.99 -2.09
C GLY A 65 1.00 19.03 -1.62
N ALA A 66 0.79 19.20 -0.31
CA ALA A 66 -0.50 19.24 0.38
C ALA A 66 -1.52 18.14 0.00
N ALA A 67 -1.08 17.06 -0.65
CA ALA A 67 -2.00 16.04 -1.12
C ALA A 67 -2.16 14.99 -0.04
N ALA A 68 -3.39 14.81 0.41
CA ALA A 68 -3.80 13.80 1.38
C ALA A 68 -3.16 12.42 1.11
N PRO A 69 -3.04 11.56 2.14
CA PRO A 69 -2.45 10.22 2.03
C PRO A 69 -3.36 9.28 1.21
N VAL A 70 -3.30 9.46 -0.11
CA VAL A 70 -4.18 8.82 -1.10
C VAL A 70 -4.06 7.31 -1.04
N VAL A 71 -2.85 6.76 -0.89
CA VAL A 71 -2.68 5.30 -0.89
C VAL A 71 -3.30 4.72 0.36
N THR A 72 -3.10 5.33 1.52
CA THR A 72 -3.72 4.91 2.78
C THR A 72 -5.24 4.94 2.67
N TYR A 73 -5.80 6.02 2.11
CA TYR A 73 -7.25 6.13 1.91
C TYR A 73 -7.79 5.13 0.89
N ALA A 74 -7.06 4.88 -0.20
CA ALA A 74 -7.41 3.85 -1.16
C ALA A 74 -7.40 2.45 -0.51
N LEU A 75 -6.39 2.13 0.30
CA LEU A 75 -6.32 0.87 1.02
C LEU A 75 -7.47 0.73 2.02
N ILE A 76 -7.78 1.77 2.78
CA ILE A 76 -8.93 1.76 3.70
C ILE A 76 -10.23 1.53 2.92
N ALA A 77 -10.44 2.27 1.82
CA ALA A 77 -11.62 2.11 0.99
C ALA A 77 -11.74 0.70 0.40
N LEU A 78 -10.63 0.13 -0.11
CA LEU A 78 -10.61 -1.23 -0.64
C LEU A 78 -10.99 -2.28 0.41
N ASN A 79 -10.44 -2.17 1.63
CA ASN A 79 -10.76 -3.08 2.73
C ASN A 79 -12.21 -2.94 3.20
N VAL A 80 -12.73 -1.71 3.29
CA VAL A 80 -14.13 -1.47 3.66
C VAL A 80 -15.08 -1.99 2.58
N LEU A 81 -14.79 -1.76 1.30
CA LEU A 81 -15.60 -2.25 0.19
C LEU A 81 -15.59 -3.78 0.12
N ALA A 82 -14.43 -4.41 0.33
CA ALA A 82 -14.31 -5.87 0.43
C ALA A 82 -15.17 -6.41 1.57
N TYR A 83 -15.11 -5.79 2.75
CA TYR A 83 -15.92 -6.19 3.90
C TYR A 83 -17.42 -6.01 3.69
N LEU A 84 -17.85 -4.94 3.02
CA LEU A 84 -19.25 -4.79 2.61
C LEU A 84 -19.68 -5.89 1.62
N ALA A 85 -18.79 -6.28 0.70
CA ALA A 85 -19.04 -7.40 -0.19
C ALA A 85 -19.12 -8.73 0.56
N GLU A 86 -18.26 -8.96 1.56
CA GLU A 86 -18.29 -10.13 2.44
C GLU A 86 -19.61 -10.23 3.23
N LEU A 87 -20.14 -9.11 3.72
CA LEU A 87 -21.45 -9.06 4.38
C LEU A 87 -22.60 -9.44 3.44
N ALA A 88 -22.51 -9.07 2.16
CA ALA A 88 -23.51 -9.41 1.16
C ALA A 88 -23.35 -10.85 0.64
N ARG A 89 -22.12 -11.34 0.58
CA ARG A 89 -21.73 -12.64 0.01
C ARG A 89 -20.62 -13.29 0.86
N PRO A 90 -21.00 -14.04 1.91
CA PRO A 90 -20.03 -14.68 2.79
C PRO A 90 -19.12 -15.71 2.10
N ASP A 91 -19.54 -16.27 0.95
CA ASP A 91 -18.74 -17.18 0.11
C ASP A 91 -17.44 -16.56 -0.41
N LEU A 92 -17.33 -15.23 -0.41
CA LEU A 92 -16.10 -14.54 -0.80
C LEU A 92 -14.92 -14.89 0.11
N VAL A 93 -15.16 -15.19 1.39
CA VAL A 93 -14.11 -15.60 2.32
C VAL A 93 -13.53 -16.95 1.91
N ASP A 94 -14.37 -17.91 1.55
CA ASP A 94 -13.93 -19.25 1.14
C ASP A 94 -13.20 -19.22 -0.21
N ARG A 95 -13.62 -18.31 -1.10
CA ARG A 95 -13.04 -18.16 -2.45
C ARG A 95 -11.75 -17.37 -2.50
N PHE A 96 -11.62 -16.34 -1.67
CA PHE A 96 -10.52 -15.37 -1.77
C PHE A 96 -9.64 -15.31 -0.52
N GLY A 97 -10.05 -15.93 0.57
CA GLY A 97 -9.24 -16.04 1.78
C GLY A 97 -7.95 -16.81 1.50
N MET A 98 -6.91 -16.47 2.26
CA MET A 98 -5.63 -17.13 2.15
C MET A 98 -5.76 -18.54 2.72
N ILE A 99 -5.69 -19.54 1.85
CA ILE A 99 -5.56 -20.94 2.20
C ILE A 99 -4.47 -21.55 1.32
N GLY A 100 -3.57 -22.30 1.93
CA GLY A 100 -2.41 -22.86 1.27
C GLY A 100 -2.73 -24.11 0.48
N TRP A 101 -3.35 -25.09 1.13
CA TRP A 101 -3.72 -26.36 0.54
C TRP A 101 -4.76 -27.03 1.43
N ALA A 102 -5.96 -27.30 0.93
CA ALA A 102 -7.00 -28.00 1.69
C ALA A 102 -8.01 -28.65 0.77
N VAL A 103 -8.72 -29.67 1.27
CA VAL A 103 -9.91 -30.20 0.61
C VAL A 103 -11.11 -29.43 1.15
N MET A 104 -11.83 -28.74 0.27
CA MET A 104 -13.08 -28.04 0.59
C MET A 104 -14.25 -28.80 -0.03
N GLY A 105 -15.27 -29.06 0.77
CA GLY A 105 -16.47 -29.78 0.38
C GLY A 105 -17.44 -29.89 1.55
N PRO A 106 -18.62 -30.51 1.34
CA PRO A 106 -19.71 -30.53 2.33
C PRO A 106 -19.29 -31.10 3.70
N GLU A 107 -18.32 -32.01 3.71
CA GLU A 107 -17.83 -32.67 4.93
C GLU A 107 -16.67 -31.91 5.59
N ASN A 108 -16.05 -30.95 4.90
CA ASN A 108 -14.85 -30.21 5.32
C ASN A 108 -15.10 -28.69 5.42
N GLY A 109 -16.35 -28.29 5.62
CA GLY A 109 -16.73 -26.88 5.79
C GLY A 109 -16.95 -26.09 4.49
N GLY A 110 -16.85 -26.74 3.33
CA GLY A 110 -17.26 -26.17 2.05
C GLY A 110 -18.79 -26.23 1.92
N ASP A 111 -19.42 -25.08 1.77
CA ASP A 111 -20.87 -25.01 1.58
C ASP A 111 -21.23 -25.42 0.12
N PRO A 112 -22.05 -26.46 -0.07
CA PRO A 112 -22.47 -26.93 -1.40
C PRO A 112 -23.08 -25.82 -2.26
N ASP A 113 -23.85 -24.93 -1.63
CA ASP A 113 -24.56 -23.83 -2.30
C ASP A 113 -23.63 -22.64 -2.59
N ARG A 114 -22.40 -22.64 -2.05
CA ARG A 114 -21.40 -21.58 -2.23
C ARG A 114 -20.25 -21.93 -3.17
N GLY A 115 -20.34 -23.05 -3.86
CA GLY A 115 -19.39 -23.46 -4.90
C GLY A 115 -18.50 -24.63 -4.53
N TYR A 116 -18.84 -25.37 -3.47
CA TYR A 116 -18.17 -26.62 -3.08
C TYR A 116 -19.16 -27.80 -3.02
N PRO A 117 -19.85 -28.15 -4.13
CA PRO A 117 -20.82 -29.24 -4.15
C PRO A 117 -20.18 -30.62 -3.93
N GLU A 118 -18.88 -30.74 -4.24
CA GLU A 118 -18.08 -31.95 -4.11
C GLU A 118 -16.74 -31.63 -3.45
N GLN A 119 -16.07 -32.66 -2.92
CA GLN A 119 -14.75 -32.54 -2.31
C GLN A 119 -13.72 -32.10 -3.35
N THR A 120 -13.25 -30.86 -3.23
CA THR A 120 -12.36 -30.21 -4.21
C THR A 120 -11.09 -29.75 -3.51
N LEU A 121 -9.94 -30.08 -4.09
CA LEU A 121 -8.65 -29.61 -3.62
C LEU A 121 -8.48 -28.13 -4.01
N VAL A 122 -8.17 -27.28 -3.04
CA VAL A 122 -8.04 -25.82 -3.23
C VAL A 122 -6.83 -25.25 -2.50
N GLY A 123 -6.48 -24.02 -2.86
CA GLY A 123 -5.42 -23.25 -2.24
C GLY A 123 -4.26 -22.92 -3.17
N VAL A 124 -3.28 -22.20 -2.63
CA VAL A 124 -2.09 -21.74 -3.35
C VAL A 124 -1.36 -22.89 -4.07
N ALA A 125 -1.31 -24.08 -3.46
CA ALA A 125 -0.66 -25.26 -4.04
C ALA A 125 -1.34 -25.74 -5.35
N GLU A 126 -2.65 -25.50 -5.50
CA GLU A 126 -3.46 -25.89 -6.66
C GLU A 126 -3.53 -24.80 -7.75
N GLY A 127 -2.66 -23.79 -7.68
CA GLY A 127 -2.61 -22.71 -8.67
C GLY A 127 -3.43 -21.47 -8.30
N GLU A 128 -4.05 -21.43 -7.12
CA GLU A 128 -4.82 -20.26 -6.65
C GLU A 128 -3.94 -19.17 -6.01
N TRP A 129 -2.91 -18.73 -6.73
CA TRP A 129 -1.88 -17.79 -6.23
C TRP A 129 -2.45 -16.43 -5.84
N TYR A 130 -3.61 -16.05 -6.40
CA TYR A 130 -4.32 -14.82 -6.07
C TYR A 130 -4.63 -14.73 -4.56
N ARG A 131 -4.84 -15.88 -3.89
CA ARG A 131 -5.14 -15.97 -2.44
C ARG A 131 -4.04 -15.40 -1.55
N LEU A 132 -2.79 -15.37 -2.03
CA LEU A 132 -1.68 -14.74 -1.32
C LEU A 132 -1.89 -13.23 -1.12
N PHE A 133 -2.67 -12.59 -2.00
CA PHE A 133 -2.96 -11.16 -1.93
C PHE A 133 -4.41 -10.87 -1.56
N THR A 134 -5.38 -11.61 -2.11
CA THR A 134 -6.81 -11.30 -1.90
C THR A 134 -7.22 -11.49 -0.44
N GLY A 135 -6.67 -12.49 0.25
CA GLY A 135 -6.94 -12.73 1.67
C GLY A 135 -6.52 -11.56 2.57
N ALA A 136 -5.57 -10.73 2.13
CA ALA A 136 -5.13 -9.54 2.86
C ALA A 136 -6.14 -8.38 2.82
N PHE A 137 -7.22 -8.47 2.03
CA PHE A 137 -8.26 -7.45 1.97
C PHE A 137 -9.60 -7.88 2.60
N LEU A 138 -9.71 -9.16 2.95
CA LEU A 138 -10.89 -9.75 3.58
C LEU A 138 -10.79 -9.64 5.11
N HIS A 139 -11.92 -9.72 5.81
CA HIS A 139 -11.96 -9.63 7.27
C HIS A 139 -13.00 -10.56 7.90
N LEU A 140 -12.70 -11.02 9.11
CA LEU A 140 -13.64 -11.79 9.95
C LEU A 140 -15.04 -11.14 10.01
N LEU A 141 -16.06 -11.88 9.57
CA LEU A 141 -17.46 -11.44 9.60
C LEU A 141 -17.99 -11.31 11.05
N PRO A 142 -19.05 -10.51 11.28
CA PRO A 142 -19.71 -10.38 12.58
C PRO A 142 -20.26 -11.71 13.13
N THR A 143 -20.56 -12.65 12.23
CA THR A 143 -21.09 -13.98 12.56
C THR A 143 -20.09 -14.85 13.32
N GLY A 144 -18.79 -14.53 13.27
CA GLY A 144 -17.73 -15.17 14.06
C GLY A 144 -17.58 -14.64 15.50
N GLY A 145 -18.52 -13.80 15.97
CA GLY A 145 -18.53 -13.20 17.31
C GLY A 145 -18.12 -11.72 17.33
N GLY A 146 -18.10 -11.13 18.54
CA GLY A 146 -17.84 -9.69 18.74
C GLY A 146 -16.49 -9.17 18.22
N PHE A 147 -15.52 -10.07 18.02
CA PHE A 147 -14.19 -9.73 17.51
C PHE A 147 -14.14 -9.53 15.98
N GLY A 148 -15.15 -9.98 15.22
CA GLY A 148 -15.17 -9.84 13.75
C GLY A 148 -15.22 -8.37 13.30
N ILE A 149 -16.19 -7.61 13.81
CA ILE A 149 -16.29 -6.17 13.53
C ILE A 149 -15.06 -5.42 14.07
N MET A 150 -14.59 -5.78 15.27
CA MET A 150 -13.40 -5.16 15.86
C MET A 150 -12.15 -5.38 14.99
N HIS A 151 -12.04 -6.54 14.34
CA HIS A 151 -10.91 -6.88 13.48
C HIS A 151 -10.75 -5.86 12.33
N ILE A 152 -11.81 -5.54 11.59
CA ILE A 152 -11.72 -4.51 10.53
C ILE A 152 -11.50 -3.11 11.11
N ILE A 153 -12.25 -2.74 12.16
CA ILE A 153 -12.14 -1.39 12.76
C ILE A 153 -10.70 -1.10 13.17
N MET A 154 -10.04 -2.04 13.83
CA MET A 154 -8.69 -1.82 14.34
C MET A 154 -7.63 -1.85 13.22
N ASN A 155 -7.83 -2.65 12.16
CA ASN A 155 -6.97 -2.56 10.97
C ASN A 155 -7.08 -1.18 10.32
N MET A 156 -8.30 -0.66 10.15
CA MET A 156 -8.52 0.65 9.53
C MET A 156 -8.02 1.79 10.44
N PHE A 157 -8.21 1.67 11.76
CA PHE A 157 -7.65 2.60 12.74
C PHE A 157 -6.12 2.64 12.67
N CYS A 158 -5.46 1.48 12.53
CA CYS A 158 -4.01 1.44 12.40
C CYS A 158 -3.53 2.03 11.07
N LEU A 159 -4.19 1.71 9.95
CA LEU A 159 -3.89 2.36 8.66
C LEU A 159 -4.09 3.88 8.73
N TRP A 160 -5.16 4.34 9.37
CA TRP A 160 -5.39 5.75 9.55
C TRP A 160 -4.30 6.42 10.37
N ASN A 161 -3.88 5.87 11.51
CA ASN A 161 -2.88 6.55 12.35
C ASN A 161 -1.45 6.36 11.85
N VAL A 162 -1.09 5.12 11.52
CA VAL A 162 0.27 4.71 11.17
C VAL A 162 0.51 4.80 9.67
N GLY A 163 -0.43 4.30 8.86
CA GLY A 163 -0.32 4.28 7.40
C GLY A 163 -0.11 5.68 6.82
N ARG A 164 -0.94 6.65 7.20
CA ARG A 164 -0.79 8.06 6.76
C ARG A 164 0.59 8.61 7.07
N THR A 165 1.06 8.40 8.30
CA THR A 165 2.35 8.89 8.77
C THR A 165 3.52 8.25 8.03
N VAL A 166 3.42 6.96 7.69
CA VAL A 166 4.44 6.25 6.89
C VAL A 166 4.38 6.66 5.42
N GLU A 167 3.19 6.85 4.86
CA GLU A 167 3.00 7.36 3.49
C GLU A 167 3.62 8.74 3.30
N ASP A 168 3.40 9.66 4.24
CA ASP A 168 3.99 11.01 4.19
C ASP A 168 5.52 10.97 4.24
N GLN A 169 6.09 10.02 5.00
CA GLN A 169 7.54 9.87 5.12
C GLN A 169 8.16 9.20 3.89
N LEU A 170 7.54 8.16 3.36
CA LEU A 170 8.09 7.35 2.26
C LEU A 170 7.68 7.84 0.87
N GLY A 171 6.56 8.55 0.77
CA GLY A 171 5.85 8.79 -0.47
C GLY A 171 5.08 7.56 -0.97
N ARG A 172 4.08 7.83 -1.82
CA ARG A 172 3.07 6.87 -2.29
C ARG A 172 3.63 5.54 -2.80
N ALA A 173 4.55 5.58 -3.75
CA ALA A 173 5.06 4.35 -4.41
C ALA A 173 5.81 3.42 -3.42
N ARG A 174 6.61 4.00 -2.53
CA ARG A 174 7.38 3.22 -1.54
C ARG A 174 6.49 2.66 -0.45
N TYR A 175 5.51 3.45 0.00
CA TYR A 175 4.51 2.98 0.95
C TYR A 175 3.64 1.85 0.37
N ALA A 176 3.18 2.00 -0.89
CA ALA A 176 2.44 0.94 -1.57
C ALA A 176 3.27 -0.35 -1.69
N GLY A 177 4.54 -0.25 -2.13
CA GLY A 177 5.43 -1.41 -2.22
C GLY A 177 5.70 -2.07 -0.86
N LEU A 178 5.92 -1.27 0.19
CA LEU A 178 6.07 -1.77 1.57
C LEU A 178 4.81 -2.51 2.03
N TYR A 179 3.62 -1.94 1.82
CA TYR A 179 2.35 -2.54 2.22
C TYR A 179 2.13 -3.88 1.50
N LEU A 180 2.30 -3.92 0.18
CA LEU A 180 2.09 -5.14 -0.63
C LEU A 180 3.10 -6.24 -0.30
N LEU A 181 4.38 -5.90 -0.10
CA LEU A 181 5.38 -6.88 0.31
C LEU A 181 5.11 -7.41 1.73
N SER A 182 4.64 -6.55 2.65
CA SER A 182 4.28 -6.97 4.00
C SER A 182 3.03 -7.88 4.00
N ALA A 183 2.03 -7.57 3.17
CA ALA A 183 0.87 -8.44 2.95
C ALA A 183 1.31 -9.82 2.45
N LEU A 184 2.12 -9.85 1.39
CA LEU A 184 2.65 -11.08 0.81
C LEU A 184 3.49 -11.86 1.83
N GLY A 185 4.38 -11.19 2.57
CA GLY A 185 5.21 -11.82 3.60
C GLY A 185 4.40 -12.47 4.72
N GLY A 186 3.28 -11.85 5.11
CA GLY A 186 2.31 -12.46 6.03
C GLY A 186 1.70 -13.74 5.46
N SER A 187 1.14 -13.67 4.25
CA SER A 187 0.55 -14.82 3.57
C SER A 187 1.55 -15.95 3.33
N VAL A 188 2.79 -15.62 2.96
CA VAL A 188 3.85 -16.61 2.74
C VAL A 188 4.21 -17.30 4.04
N LEU A 189 4.30 -16.59 5.17
CA LEU A 189 4.59 -17.27 6.43
C LEU A 189 3.45 -18.21 6.84
N VAL A 190 2.18 -17.80 6.67
CA VAL A 190 1.02 -18.70 6.83
C VAL A 190 1.18 -19.93 5.94
N TYR A 191 1.50 -19.75 4.66
CA TYR A 191 1.66 -20.87 3.73
C TYR A 191 2.75 -21.86 4.15
N LEU A 192 3.85 -21.35 4.70
CA LEU A 192 4.97 -22.19 5.11
C LEU A 192 4.64 -23.07 6.32
N ILE A 193 3.97 -22.51 7.34
CA ILE A 193 3.84 -23.15 8.67
C ILE A 193 2.41 -23.52 9.06
N ALA A 194 1.40 -23.01 8.35
CA ALA A 194 -0.01 -23.30 8.56
C ALA A 194 -0.79 -23.36 7.22
N PRO A 195 -0.36 -24.18 6.24
CA PRO A 195 -0.95 -24.19 4.89
C PRO A 195 -2.42 -24.60 4.85
N HIS A 196 -2.90 -25.34 5.86
CA HIS A 196 -4.27 -25.84 5.92
C HIS A 196 -5.24 -24.90 6.67
N THR A 197 -4.76 -23.73 7.10
CA THR A 197 -5.55 -22.77 7.87
C THR A 197 -6.03 -21.65 6.96
N LEU A 198 -7.34 -21.40 6.94
CA LEU A 198 -7.93 -20.24 6.26
C LEU A 198 -7.63 -18.96 7.07
N VAL A 199 -7.02 -17.99 6.42
CA VAL A 199 -6.62 -16.71 7.02
C VAL A 199 -7.16 -15.55 6.20
N VAL A 200 -7.71 -14.55 6.89
CA VAL A 200 -8.14 -13.27 6.33
C VAL A 200 -7.63 -12.12 7.18
N GLY A 201 -7.37 -10.98 6.56
CA GLY A 201 -7.07 -9.73 7.26
C GLY A 201 -5.93 -8.95 6.65
N ALA A 202 -6.09 -7.62 6.63
CA ALA A 202 -5.01 -6.68 6.31
C ALA A 202 -3.89 -6.65 7.37
N SER A 203 -4.07 -7.36 8.49
CA SER A 203 -3.23 -7.24 9.67
C SER A 203 -1.77 -7.59 9.40
N GLY A 204 -1.46 -8.60 8.58
CA GLY A 204 -0.07 -8.88 8.18
C GLY A 204 0.61 -7.65 7.57
N ALA A 205 -0.06 -6.97 6.64
CA ALA A 205 0.44 -5.74 6.04
C ALA A 205 0.56 -4.60 7.07
N VAL A 206 -0.43 -4.45 7.96
CA VAL A 206 -0.46 -3.45 9.02
C VAL A 206 0.69 -3.65 10.02
N PHE A 207 1.04 -4.89 10.35
CA PHE A 207 2.21 -5.21 11.17
C PHE A 207 3.51 -4.75 10.50
N GLY A 208 3.65 -4.97 9.20
CA GLY A 208 4.80 -4.47 8.44
C GLY A 208 4.85 -2.94 8.36
N VAL A 209 3.71 -2.27 8.19
CA VAL A 209 3.60 -0.80 8.24
C VAL A 209 3.95 -0.26 9.63
N SER A 210 3.56 -0.96 10.70
CA SER A 210 3.88 -0.59 12.09
C SER A 210 5.37 -0.75 12.39
N ALA A 211 5.99 -1.83 11.91
CA ALA A 211 7.44 -1.99 11.95
C ALA A 211 8.16 -0.86 11.18
N SER A 212 7.64 -0.49 10.00
CA SER A 212 8.17 0.66 9.26
C SER A 212 8.07 1.95 10.03
N TYR A 213 6.92 2.25 10.64
CA TYR A 213 6.75 3.45 11.45
C TYR A 213 7.82 3.57 12.53
N TYR A 214 8.07 2.49 13.27
CA TYR A 214 9.12 2.44 14.27
C TYR A 214 10.51 2.73 13.70
N VAL A 215 10.89 2.02 12.63
CA VAL A 215 12.21 2.17 11.97
C VAL A 215 12.40 3.59 11.44
N LEU A 216 11.39 4.16 10.77
CA LEU A 216 11.48 5.49 10.18
C LEU A 216 11.52 6.58 11.25
N CYS A 217 10.69 6.50 12.29
CA CYS A 217 10.74 7.43 13.42
C CYS A 217 12.12 7.43 14.10
N ARG A 218 12.69 6.22 14.33
CA ARG A 218 14.05 6.07 14.87
C ARG A 218 15.10 6.70 13.98
N ARG A 219 14.98 6.50 12.66
CA ARG A 219 15.91 7.05 11.66
C ARG A 219 15.82 8.55 11.53
N LEU A 220 14.63 9.13 11.69
CA LEU A 220 14.38 10.57 11.67
C LEU A 220 14.76 11.26 12.98
N GLY A 221 15.19 10.51 14.02
CA GLY A 221 15.53 11.09 15.32
C GLY A 221 14.31 11.65 16.07
N ARG A 222 13.12 11.05 15.87
CA ARG A 222 11.92 11.41 16.63
C ARG A 222 12.05 10.99 18.09
N ASP A 223 11.28 11.61 18.98
CA ASP A 223 11.19 11.17 20.38
C ASP A 223 10.66 9.74 20.45
N MET A 224 11.57 8.81 20.77
CA MET A 224 11.23 7.40 20.86
C MET A 224 10.40 7.08 22.10
N GLN A 225 10.36 7.94 23.12
CA GLN A 225 9.51 7.69 24.29
C GLN A 225 8.03 7.77 23.90
N ALA A 226 7.63 8.82 23.18
CA ALA A 226 6.29 8.94 22.63
C ALA A 226 5.95 7.82 21.63
N VAL A 227 6.89 7.50 20.73
CA VAL A 227 6.73 6.40 19.75
C VAL A 227 6.54 5.06 20.47
N ASN A 228 7.35 4.76 21.48
CA ASN A 228 7.27 3.52 22.25
C ASN A 228 5.94 3.43 23.01
N ARG A 229 5.45 4.52 23.63
CA ARG A 229 4.15 4.52 24.31
C ARG A 229 3.00 4.24 23.34
N PHE A 230 3.01 4.88 22.17
CA PHE A 230 2.00 4.65 21.14
C PHE A 230 2.08 3.22 20.59
N MET A 231 3.30 2.75 20.28
CA MET A 231 3.55 1.41 19.79
C MET A 231 3.20 0.34 20.83
N ALA A 232 3.36 0.59 22.13
CA ALA A 232 2.96 -0.36 23.16
C ALA A 232 1.46 -0.67 23.11
N GLY A 233 0.60 0.36 22.94
CA GLY A 233 -0.84 0.16 22.76
C GLY A 233 -1.16 -0.65 21.50
N LEU A 234 -0.51 -0.34 20.39
CA LEU A 234 -0.65 -1.13 19.15
C LEU A 234 -0.17 -2.57 19.34
N MET A 235 0.99 -2.79 19.98
CA MET A 235 1.54 -4.12 20.25
C MET A 235 0.61 -4.95 21.14
N ILE A 236 0.00 -4.35 22.17
CA ILE A 236 -1.00 -5.04 23.00
C ILE A 236 -2.19 -5.49 22.13
N TRP A 237 -2.76 -4.57 21.35
CA TRP A 237 -3.84 -4.92 20.42
C TRP A 237 -3.43 -6.03 19.45
N MET A 238 -2.21 -5.96 18.94
CA MET A 238 -1.62 -6.88 17.97
C MET A 238 -1.38 -8.28 18.55
N VAL A 239 -1.05 -8.39 19.84
CA VAL A 239 -0.98 -9.67 20.55
C VAL A 239 -2.39 -10.22 20.81
N VAL A 240 -3.33 -9.36 21.21
CA VAL A 240 -4.73 -9.77 21.42
C VAL A 240 -5.35 -10.26 20.11
N SER A 241 -5.09 -9.57 18.99
CA SER A 241 -5.60 -9.98 17.69
C SER A 241 -5.01 -11.29 17.18
N ALA A 242 -3.79 -11.64 17.58
CA ALA A 242 -3.19 -12.94 17.28
C ALA A 242 -3.95 -14.14 17.92
N LEU A 243 -4.83 -13.90 18.90
CA LEU A 243 -5.64 -14.96 19.52
C LEU A 243 -6.84 -15.39 18.68
N PHE A 244 -7.32 -14.53 17.78
CA PHE A 244 -8.51 -14.78 16.96
C PHE A 244 -8.30 -14.53 15.45
N ALA A 245 -7.17 -13.93 15.07
CA ALA A 245 -6.67 -13.87 13.70
C ALA A 245 -5.40 -14.73 13.57
N SER A 246 -4.59 -14.51 12.53
CA SER A 246 -3.37 -15.30 12.32
C SER A 246 -2.12 -14.60 12.88
N TRP A 247 -1.55 -15.18 13.94
CA TRP A 247 -0.25 -14.75 14.46
C TRP A 247 0.88 -15.01 13.46
N GLN A 248 0.76 -16.02 12.61
CA GLN A 248 1.71 -16.31 11.53
C GLN A 248 1.71 -15.18 10.50
N ALA A 249 0.53 -14.71 10.06
CA ALA A 249 0.42 -13.58 9.15
C ALA A 249 1.02 -12.30 9.77
N HIS A 250 0.74 -12.07 11.06
CA HIS A 250 1.30 -10.95 11.81
C HIS A 250 2.83 -10.97 11.85
N LEU A 251 3.43 -12.12 12.20
CA LEU A 251 4.87 -12.28 12.28
C LEU A 251 5.53 -12.14 10.91
N GLY A 252 4.98 -12.77 9.88
CA GLY A 252 5.52 -12.73 8.51
C GLY A 252 5.49 -11.32 7.93
N GLY A 253 4.39 -10.60 8.16
CA GLY A 253 4.27 -9.21 7.75
C GLY A 253 5.18 -8.26 8.52
N LEU A 254 5.34 -8.45 9.84
CA LEU A 254 6.25 -7.67 10.68
C LEU A 254 7.72 -7.83 10.22
N LEU A 255 8.17 -9.07 10.03
CA LEU A 255 9.55 -9.37 9.62
C LEU A 255 9.84 -8.81 8.22
N THR A 256 8.91 -9.02 7.28
CA THR A 256 9.05 -8.52 5.91
C THR A 256 9.04 -7.00 5.88
N GLY A 257 8.10 -6.37 6.58
CA GLY A 257 8.01 -4.91 6.68
C GLY A 257 9.24 -4.30 7.34
N ALA A 258 9.76 -4.89 8.42
CA ALA A 258 11.00 -4.45 9.06
C ALA A 258 12.20 -4.51 8.10
N LEU A 259 12.37 -5.63 7.39
CA LEU A 259 13.46 -5.83 6.43
C LEU A 259 13.39 -4.80 5.28
N VAL A 260 12.22 -4.64 4.66
CA VAL A 260 12.01 -3.65 3.60
C VAL A 260 12.25 -2.23 4.13
N SER A 261 11.80 -1.93 5.36
CA SER A 261 11.96 -0.63 5.99
C SER A 261 13.41 -0.27 6.26
N LEU A 262 14.23 -1.24 6.68
CA LEU A 262 15.67 -1.03 6.86
C LEU A 262 16.33 -0.64 5.53
N ALA A 263 16.00 -1.31 4.44
CA ALA A 263 16.47 -0.93 3.10
C ALA A 263 15.99 0.48 2.70
N LEU A 264 14.72 0.80 2.94
CA LEU A 264 14.15 2.12 2.64
C LEU A 264 14.81 3.25 3.46
N ALA A 265 15.07 3.01 4.75
CA ALA A 265 15.55 4.00 5.71
C ALA A 265 17.06 4.28 5.62
N TYR A 266 17.85 3.27 5.28
CA TYR A 266 19.32 3.33 5.33
C TYR A 266 20.01 3.32 3.97
N ALA A 267 19.28 3.20 2.85
CA ALA A 267 19.86 3.27 1.51
C ALA A 267 20.69 4.57 1.27
N PRO A 268 21.97 4.45 0.86
CA PRO A 268 22.86 5.57 0.56
C PRO A 268 22.28 6.58 -0.42
N ARG A 269 22.47 7.88 -0.17
CA ARG A 269 21.87 8.96 -0.98
C ARG A 269 22.21 8.87 -2.47
N LYS A 270 23.43 8.43 -2.83
CA LYS A 270 23.90 8.37 -4.23
C LYS A 270 23.17 7.32 -5.07
N SER A 271 22.86 6.15 -4.49
CA SER A 271 22.26 4.99 -5.18
C SER A 271 20.91 4.59 -4.58
N ARG A 272 20.27 5.51 -3.86
CA ARG A 272 19.12 5.22 -3.00
C ARG A 272 18.01 4.46 -3.69
N THR A 273 17.54 4.97 -4.83
CA THR A 273 16.40 4.35 -5.52
C THR A 273 16.75 2.97 -6.06
N ALA A 274 17.96 2.80 -6.60
CA ALA A 274 18.42 1.51 -7.09
C ALA A 274 18.48 0.46 -5.96
N ILE A 275 19.07 0.81 -4.81
CA ILE A 275 19.16 -0.10 -3.66
C ILE A 275 17.77 -0.42 -3.10
N GLN A 276 16.89 0.58 -2.95
CA GLN A 276 15.54 0.37 -2.46
C GLN A 276 14.74 -0.59 -3.37
N VAL A 277 14.83 -0.39 -4.69
CA VAL A 277 14.17 -1.26 -5.68
C VAL A 277 14.79 -2.66 -5.69
N ALA A 278 16.12 -2.76 -5.69
CA ALA A 278 16.82 -4.04 -5.68
C ALA A 278 16.52 -4.84 -4.41
N SER A 279 16.49 -4.20 -3.23
CA SER A 279 16.11 -4.85 -1.98
C SER A 279 14.65 -5.30 -1.99
N GLY A 280 13.73 -4.46 -2.48
CA GLY A 280 12.31 -4.86 -2.62
C GLY A 280 12.13 -6.04 -3.58
N ALA A 281 12.82 -6.01 -4.73
CA ALA A 281 12.83 -7.10 -5.69
C ALA A 281 13.45 -8.38 -5.11
N GLY A 282 14.56 -8.27 -4.37
CA GLY A 282 15.20 -9.40 -3.70
C GLY A 282 14.28 -10.05 -2.67
N VAL A 283 13.54 -9.26 -1.88
CA VAL A 283 12.51 -9.77 -0.96
C VAL A 283 11.40 -10.47 -1.73
N LEU A 284 10.90 -9.88 -2.83
CA LEU A 284 9.87 -10.52 -3.64
C LEU A 284 10.34 -11.87 -4.21
N VAL A 285 11.55 -11.93 -4.76
CA VAL A 285 12.15 -13.16 -5.29
C VAL A 285 12.28 -14.22 -4.20
N LEU A 286 12.74 -13.84 -3.01
CA LEU A 286 12.80 -14.74 -1.86
C LEU A 286 11.42 -15.29 -1.49
N LEU A 287 10.41 -14.44 -1.38
CA LEU A 287 9.04 -14.84 -1.05
C LEU A 287 8.46 -15.79 -2.11
N VAL A 288 8.66 -15.51 -3.40
CA VAL A 288 8.24 -16.39 -4.50
C VAL A 288 8.97 -17.73 -4.45
N ALA A 289 10.28 -17.73 -4.20
CA ALA A 289 11.06 -18.96 -4.08
C ALA A 289 10.56 -19.84 -2.91
N LEU A 290 10.21 -19.23 -1.78
CA LEU A 290 9.63 -19.93 -0.63
C LEU A 290 8.26 -20.55 -0.97
N VAL A 291 7.41 -19.83 -1.71
CA VAL A 291 6.13 -20.37 -2.19
C VAL A 291 6.35 -21.56 -3.12
N LEU A 292 7.25 -21.46 -4.09
CA LEU A 292 7.57 -22.54 -5.01
C LEU A 292 8.09 -23.78 -4.28
N MET A 293 9.04 -23.59 -3.36
CA MET A 293 9.61 -24.65 -2.53
C MET A 293 8.54 -25.33 -1.65
N LYS A 294 7.64 -24.55 -1.04
CA LYS A 294 6.57 -25.13 -0.21
C LYS A 294 5.54 -25.86 -1.06
N THR A 295 5.20 -25.32 -2.23
CA THR A 295 4.27 -25.94 -3.17
C THR A 295 4.79 -27.30 -3.61
N SER A 296 6.06 -27.38 -4.04
CA SER A 296 6.65 -28.66 -4.43
C SER A 296 6.66 -29.68 -3.29
N ALA A 297 6.90 -29.24 -2.05
CA ALA A 297 6.85 -30.11 -0.88
C ALA A 297 5.43 -30.62 -0.57
N LEU A 298 4.40 -29.78 -0.71
CA LEU A 298 3.01 -30.18 -0.47
C LEU A 298 2.50 -31.13 -1.56
N THR A 299 2.75 -30.80 -2.84
CA THR A 299 2.30 -31.63 -3.97
C THR A 299 3.05 -32.95 -4.05
N ALA A 300 4.30 -33.03 -3.60
CA ALA A 300 5.06 -34.29 -3.55
C ALA A 300 4.57 -35.26 -2.47
N VAL A 301 3.87 -34.77 -1.45
CA VAL A 301 3.25 -35.60 -0.39
C VAL A 301 1.83 -36.03 -0.78
N GLY A 302 1.15 -35.27 -1.64
CA GLY A 302 -0.17 -35.61 -2.18
C GLY A 302 -0.17 -36.52 -3.42
N ALA A 303 1.00 -36.76 -4.03
CA ALA A 303 1.21 -37.70 -5.14
C ALA A 303 1.72 -39.05 -4.64
#